data_AF-A0A2V8F9G5-F1
#
_entry.id   AF-A0A2V8F9G5-F1
#
_cell.length_a   1.000
_cell.length_b   1.000
_cell.length_c   1.000
_cell.angle_alpha   90.00
_cell.angle_beta   90.00
_cell.angle_gamma   90.00
#
_symmetry.space_group_name_H-M   'P 1'
#
loop_
_entity.id
_entity.type
_entity.pdbx_description
1 polymer ?
#
loop_
_entity_poly.entity_id
_entity_poly.type
_entity_poly.pdbx_seq_one_letter_code
_entity_poly.pdbx_strand_id
1 'polypeptide(L)'
;NTIFLSLALGWAEVLGAHDIVVGVNALDYSGYPDCRPEFISAFERLANLGTRAGVEGGRYRVRTPLIALGKADIIRRGLELGLDYGLTHSCYDPSADGRPCAACDSCMLRAKGFREAGVPDPLLLR
;
A
#
# COMPACT_ATOMS: atom_id res chain seq x y z
N ASN A 1 9.72 3.86 3.71
CA ASN A 1 9.62 2.44 3.33
C ASN A 1 10.82 1.60 3.73
N THR A 2 12.08 2.06 3.63
CA THR A 2 13.24 1.25 4.07
C THR A 2 13.09 0.72 5.49
N ILE A 3 12.80 1.60 6.47
CA ILE A 3 12.61 1.19 7.87
C ILE A 3 11.44 0.21 8.01
N PHE A 4 10.30 0.49 7.37
CA PHE A 4 9.11 -0.37 7.45
C PHE A 4 9.34 -1.76 6.86
N LEU A 5 10.02 -1.84 5.71
CA LEU A 5 10.36 -3.11 5.10
C LEU A 5 11.39 -3.89 5.93
N SER A 6 12.36 -3.22 6.55
CA SER A 6 13.31 -3.87 7.47
C SER A 6 12.62 -4.47 8.69
N LEU A 7 11.65 -3.74 9.28
CA LEU A 7 10.83 -4.25 10.37
C LEU A 7 9.98 -5.45 9.93
N ALA A 8 9.32 -5.34 8.77
CA ALA A 8 8.52 -6.42 8.21
C ALA A 8 9.38 -7.66 7.89
N LEU A 9 10.62 -7.48 7.42
CA LEU A 9 11.55 -8.56 7.16
C LEU A 9 11.95 -9.30 8.43
N GLY A 10 12.34 -8.56 9.48
CA GLY A 10 12.66 -9.18 10.77
C GLY A 10 11.47 -9.95 11.37
N TRP A 11 10.26 -9.41 11.20
CA TRP A 11 9.04 -10.10 11.63
C TRP A 11 8.73 -11.34 10.78
N ALA A 12 8.91 -11.24 9.46
CA ALA A 12 8.72 -12.36 8.54
C ALA A 12 9.66 -13.52 8.85
N GLU A 13 10.90 -13.25 9.26
CA GLU A 13 11.87 -14.28 9.68
C GLU A 13 11.38 -15.03 10.93
N VAL A 14 10.85 -14.32 11.92
CA VAL A 14 10.27 -14.94 13.13
C VAL A 14 9.06 -15.81 12.80
N LEU A 15 8.23 -15.37 11.84
CA LEU A 15 7.03 -16.10 11.43
C LEU A 15 7.30 -17.24 10.43
N GLY A 16 8.50 -17.33 9.86
CA GLY A 16 8.77 -18.20 8.71
C GLY A 16 7.99 -17.80 7.45
N ALA A 17 7.62 -16.53 7.32
CA ALA A 17 6.92 -16.00 6.16
C ALA A 17 7.92 -15.54 5.08
N HIS A 18 7.60 -15.80 3.81
CA HIS A 18 8.48 -15.46 2.68
C HIS A 18 7.91 -14.40 1.74
N ASP A 19 6.63 -14.07 1.85
CA ASP A 19 6.01 -12.99 1.08
C ASP A 19 5.75 -11.80 1.99
N ILE A 20 6.39 -10.67 1.69
CA ILE A 20 6.13 -9.38 2.33
C ILE A 20 5.31 -8.55 1.35
N VAL A 21 4.06 -8.24 1.72
CA VAL A 21 3.16 -7.45 0.86
C VAL A 21 3.14 -6.00 1.32
N VAL A 22 3.38 -5.06 0.41
CA VAL A 22 3.32 -3.63 0.71
C VAL A 22 2.50 -2.88 -0.35
N GLY A 23 1.59 -2.02 0.10
CA GLY A 23 0.66 -1.27 -0.75
C GLY A 23 1.23 0.01 -1.37
N VAL A 24 2.53 0.05 -1.68
CA VAL A 24 3.13 1.22 -2.33
C VAL A 24 2.53 1.46 -3.71
N ASN A 25 2.42 2.72 -4.10
CA ASN A 25 1.96 3.16 -5.42
C ASN A 25 3.01 4.11 -6.02
N ALA A 26 3.43 3.86 -7.26
CA ALA A 26 4.47 4.67 -7.91
C ALA A 26 3.90 5.79 -8.80
N LEU A 27 2.60 5.77 -9.10
CA LEU A 27 1.94 6.72 -10.00
C LEU A 27 1.45 7.99 -9.27
N ASP A 28 1.11 7.85 -8.00
CA ASP A 28 0.73 8.98 -7.15
C ASP A 28 1.99 9.77 -6.77
N TYR A 29 2.34 10.71 -7.64
CA TYR A 29 3.52 11.56 -7.59
C TYR A 29 3.59 12.37 -6.29
N SER A 30 4.15 11.75 -5.27
CA SER A 30 4.59 12.38 -4.02
C SER A 30 6.11 12.57 -4.00
N GLY A 31 6.81 12.11 -5.04
CA GLY A 31 8.27 12.24 -5.17
C GLY A 31 9.06 11.25 -4.32
N TYR A 32 8.42 10.34 -3.56
CA TYR A 32 9.10 9.38 -2.71
C TYR A 32 9.89 8.33 -3.53
N PRO A 33 11.23 8.32 -3.45
CA PRO A 33 12.05 7.40 -4.25
C PRO A 33 11.90 5.94 -3.78
N ASP A 34 11.46 5.74 -2.54
CA ASP A 34 11.29 4.44 -1.89
C ASP A 34 9.91 3.79 -2.15
N CYS A 35 9.15 4.29 -3.13
CA CYS A 35 7.94 3.65 -3.65
C CYS A 35 8.13 3.02 -5.04
N ARG A 36 9.33 3.16 -5.63
CA ARG A 36 9.61 2.78 -7.02
C ARG A 36 9.96 1.30 -7.18
N PRO A 37 9.69 0.68 -8.34
CA PRO A 37 10.05 -0.71 -8.61
C PRO A 37 11.53 -1.03 -8.36
N GLU A 38 12.45 -0.11 -8.66
CA GLU A 38 13.89 -0.29 -8.46
C GLU A 38 14.26 -0.36 -6.99
N PHE A 39 13.63 0.48 -6.15
CA PHE A 39 13.79 0.42 -4.70
C PHE A 39 13.29 -0.93 -4.15
N ILE A 40 12.11 -1.36 -4.58
CA ILE A 40 11.51 -2.63 -4.15
C ILE A 40 12.41 -3.81 -4.54
N SER A 41 12.89 -3.82 -5.78
CA SER A 41 13.82 -4.83 -6.27
C SER A 41 15.16 -4.83 -5.51
N ALA A 42 15.68 -3.65 -5.17
CA ALA A 42 16.88 -3.52 -4.36
C ALA A 42 16.69 -4.04 -2.94
N PHE A 43 15.55 -3.72 -2.31
CA PHE A 43 15.22 -4.23 -0.98
C PHE A 43 15.03 -5.75 -0.99
N GLU A 44 14.35 -6.32 -1.99
CA GLU A 44 14.20 -7.79 -2.11
C GLU A 44 15.56 -8.50 -2.22
N ARG A 45 16.49 -7.95 -3.01
CA ARG A 45 17.87 -8.47 -3.06
C ARG A 45 18.55 -8.40 -1.70
N LEU A 46 18.44 -7.25 -1.02
CA LEU A 46 18.99 -7.09 0.33
C LEU A 46 18.41 -8.13 1.29
N ALA A 47 17.09 -8.35 1.28
CA ALA A 47 16.43 -9.31 2.15
C ALA A 47 16.96 -10.74 1.96
N ASN A 48 17.18 -11.15 0.71
CA ASN A 48 17.70 -12.48 0.40
C ASN A 48 19.21 -12.62 0.68
N LEU A 49 19.97 -11.53 0.71
CA LEU A 49 21.40 -11.53 1.06
C LEU A 49 21.64 -11.39 2.58
N GLY A 50 20.77 -10.66 3.26
CA GLY A 50 20.97 -10.19 4.64
C GLY A 50 20.33 -11.04 5.72
N THR A 51 19.70 -12.16 5.38
CA THR A 51 18.97 -13.03 6.34
C THR A 51 19.41 -14.48 6.23
N ARG A 52 19.32 -15.24 7.34
CA ARG A 52 19.68 -16.67 7.34
C ARG A 52 18.74 -17.44 6.41
N ALA A 53 17.45 -17.19 6.53
CA ALA A 53 16.44 -17.84 5.70
C ALA A 53 16.68 -17.60 4.20
N GLY A 54 17.15 -16.41 3.81
CA GLY A 54 17.49 -16.11 2.41
C GLY A 54 18.70 -16.89 1.88
N VAL A 55 19.74 -17.07 2.70
CA VAL A 55 20.99 -17.74 2.27
C VAL A 55 20.92 -19.26 2.37
N GLU A 56 20.05 -19.82 3.21
CA GLU A 56 19.87 -21.28 3.40
C GLU A 56 18.81 -21.90 2.48
N GLY A 57 18.32 -21.15 1.48
CA GLY A 57 17.43 -21.67 0.43
C GLY A 57 15.97 -21.26 0.54
N GLY A 58 15.58 -20.56 1.61
CA GLY A 58 14.35 -19.76 1.62
C GLY A 58 14.49 -18.56 0.68
N ARG A 59 13.37 -18.03 0.18
CA ARG A 59 13.40 -16.88 -0.74
C ARG A 59 12.33 -15.88 -0.41
N TYR A 60 12.75 -14.70 0.06
CA TYR A 60 11.86 -13.58 0.29
C TYR A 60 11.41 -12.96 -1.04
N ARG A 61 10.14 -12.58 -1.10
CA ARG A 61 9.51 -11.83 -2.18
C ARG A 61 8.82 -10.60 -1.62
N VAL A 62 9.09 -9.43 -2.20
CA VAL A 62 8.39 -8.20 -1.86
C VAL A 62 7.30 -7.95 -2.90
N ARG A 63 6.04 -8.16 -2.50
CA ARG A 63 4.87 -8.05 -3.38
C ARG A 63 4.29 -6.64 -3.30
N THR A 64 4.14 -6.01 -4.45
CA THR A 64 3.60 -4.66 -4.57
C THR A 64 2.40 -4.61 -5.53
N PRO A 65 1.25 -5.23 -5.17
CA PRO A 65 0.14 -5.43 -6.09
C PRO A 65 -0.48 -4.12 -6.63
N LEU A 66 -0.23 -2.99 -5.97
CA LEU A 66 -0.79 -1.69 -6.32
C LEU A 66 0.20 -0.76 -7.01
N ILE A 67 1.45 -1.18 -7.23
CA ILE A 67 2.55 -0.26 -7.62
C ILE A 67 2.31 0.46 -8.94
N ALA A 68 1.65 -0.21 -9.89
CA ALA A 68 1.38 0.28 -11.23
C ALA A 68 -0.11 0.63 -11.46
N LEU A 69 -0.95 0.57 -10.43
CA LEU A 69 -2.39 0.86 -10.55
C LEU A 69 -2.67 2.33 -10.34
N GLY A 70 -3.59 2.92 -11.11
CA GLY A 70 -4.15 4.23 -10.78
C GLY A 70 -5.07 4.14 -9.55
N LYS A 71 -5.39 5.27 -8.91
CA LYS A 71 -6.36 5.30 -7.79
C LYS A 71 -7.71 4.68 -8.17
N ALA A 72 -8.22 4.98 -9.36
CA ALA A 72 -9.47 4.41 -9.85
C ALA A 72 -9.39 2.87 -9.96
N ASP A 73 -8.27 2.35 -10.46
CA ASP A 73 -8.08 0.90 -10.59
C ASP A 73 -7.93 0.23 -9.23
N ILE A 74 -7.30 0.90 -8.26
CA ILE A 74 -7.26 0.43 -6.87
C ILE A 74 -8.68 0.35 -6.31
N ILE A 75 -9.51 1.36 -6.52
CA ILE A 75 -10.92 1.35 -6.09
C ILE A 75 -11.69 0.18 -6.72
N ARG A 76 -11.63 0.03 -8.05
CA ARG A 76 -12.30 -1.08 -8.75
C ARG A 76 -11.81 -2.43 -8.24
N ARG A 77 -10.49 -2.58 -8.07
CA ARG A 77 -9.88 -3.83 -7.58
C ARG A 77 -10.35 -4.19 -6.17
N GLY A 78 -10.48 -3.20 -5.28
CA GLY A 78 -11.04 -3.45 -3.94
C GLY A 78 -12.48 -3.91 -4.01
N LEU A 79 -13.31 -3.25 -4.82
CA LEU A 79 -14.72 -3.62 -5.01
C LEU A 79 -14.87 -5.04 -5.59
N GLU A 80 -14.06 -5.39 -6.59
CA GLU A 80 -14.01 -6.75 -7.16
C GLU A 80 -13.67 -7.84 -6.12
N LEU A 81 -12.85 -7.49 -5.13
CA LEU A 81 -12.46 -8.38 -4.03
C LEU A 81 -13.45 -8.36 -2.87
N GLY A 82 -14.55 -7.60 -2.97
CA GLY A 82 -15.56 -7.46 -1.92
C GLY A 82 -15.13 -6.57 -0.75
N LEU A 83 -14.17 -5.66 -0.94
CA LEU A 83 -13.76 -4.71 0.09
C LEU A 83 -14.88 -3.68 0.37
N ASP A 84 -15.27 -3.58 1.64
CA ASP A 84 -16.05 -2.45 2.13
C ASP A 84 -15.14 -1.23 2.37
N TYR A 85 -15.17 -0.28 1.43
CA TYR A 85 -14.43 0.97 1.54
C TYR A 85 -14.89 1.87 2.69
N GLY A 86 -16.06 1.62 3.29
CA GLY A 86 -16.52 2.29 4.49
C GLY A 86 -15.71 1.92 5.74
N LEU A 87 -15.00 0.80 5.73
CA LEU A 87 -14.13 0.37 6.83
C LEU A 87 -12.70 0.94 6.70
N THR A 88 -12.41 1.65 5.61
CA THR A 88 -11.07 2.18 5.34
C THR A 88 -10.92 3.62 5.81
N HIS A 89 -9.68 4.01 6.05
CA HIS A 89 -9.33 5.37 6.44
C HIS A 89 -8.19 5.89 5.57
N SER A 90 -8.31 7.13 5.11
CA SER A 90 -7.28 7.78 4.28
C SER A 90 -6.99 9.22 4.73
N CYS A 91 -7.96 9.91 5.32
CA CYS A 91 -7.83 11.30 5.73
C CYS A 91 -6.68 11.49 6.73
N TYR A 92 -5.94 12.60 6.63
CA TYR A 92 -4.89 12.90 7.61
C TYR A 92 -5.42 13.54 8.90
N ASP A 93 -6.59 14.16 8.83
CA ASP A 93 -7.19 14.89 9.94
C ASP A 93 -8.72 14.70 9.93
N PRO A 94 -9.22 13.48 10.21
CA PRO A 94 -10.66 13.25 10.27
C PRO A 94 -11.31 13.99 11.44
N SER A 95 -12.61 14.24 11.32
CA SER A 95 -13.42 14.66 12.47
C SER A 95 -13.49 13.55 13.54
N ALA A 96 -13.97 13.90 14.74
CA ALA A 96 -14.10 12.97 15.86
C ALA A 96 -15.01 11.75 15.57
N ASP A 97 -15.98 11.90 14.66
CA ASP A 97 -16.85 10.81 14.17
C ASP A 97 -16.26 10.05 12.96
N GLY A 98 -15.02 10.34 12.58
CA GLY A 98 -14.28 9.64 11.52
C GLY A 98 -14.56 10.12 10.11
N ARG A 99 -15.31 11.21 9.92
CA ARG A 99 -15.56 11.77 8.58
C ARG A 99 -14.28 12.39 8.01
N PRO A 100 -14.00 12.18 6.71
CA PRO A 100 -12.84 12.78 6.06
C PRO A 100 -12.98 14.31 5.98
N CYS A 101 -11.89 15.05 6.21
CA CYS A 101 -11.89 16.52 6.18
C CYS A 101 -12.13 17.13 4.80
N ALA A 102 -12.04 16.32 3.74
CA ALA A 102 -12.19 16.73 2.33
C ALA A 102 -11.18 17.81 1.85
N ALA A 103 -10.17 18.15 2.65
CA ALA A 103 -9.20 19.22 2.35
C ALA A 103 -7.75 18.74 2.19
N CYS A 104 -7.36 17.62 2.82
CA CYS A 104 -5.99 17.11 2.71
C CYS A 104 -5.75 16.36 1.39
N ASP A 105 -4.48 16.25 0.96
CA ASP A 105 -4.08 15.57 -0.28
C ASP A 105 -4.65 14.16 -0.40
N SER A 106 -4.65 13.40 0.70
CA SER A 106 -5.19 12.05 0.72
C SER A 106 -6.70 12.00 0.44
N CYS A 107 -7.46 12.96 0.99
CA CYS A 107 -8.88 13.10 0.67
C CYS A 107 -9.08 13.46 -0.81
N MET A 108 -8.27 14.35 -1.36
CA MET A 108 -8.35 14.75 -2.77
C MET A 108 -8.05 13.59 -3.72
N LEU A 109 -7.01 12.79 -3.43
CA LEU A 109 -6.65 11.59 -4.19
C LEU A 109 -7.72 10.51 -4.09
N ARG A 110 -8.26 10.26 -2.89
CA ARG A 110 -9.38 9.31 -2.69
C ARG A 110 -10.60 9.74 -3.48
N ALA A 111 -11.03 10.99 -3.33
CA ALA A 111 -12.21 11.51 -4.02
C ALA A 111 -12.02 11.45 -5.55
N LYS A 112 -10.82 11.74 -6.07
CA LYS A 112 -10.49 11.55 -7.48
C LYS A 112 -10.63 10.08 -7.91
N GLY A 113 -10.07 9.16 -7.14
CA GLY A 113 -10.16 7.72 -7.40
C GLY A 113 -11.59 7.21 -7.49
N PHE A 114 -12.46 7.58 -6.55
CA PHE A 114 -13.89 7.21 -6.58
C PHE A 114 -14.62 7.82 -7.79
N ARG A 115 -14.41 9.12 -8.06
CA ARG A 115 -15.00 9.78 -9.24
C ARG A 115 -14.61 9.09 -10.54
N GLU A 116 -13.33 8.79 -10.74
CA GLU A 116 -12.82 8.12 -11.93
C GLU A 116 -13.25 6.65 -12.01
N ALA A 117 -13.44 5.99 -10.86
CA ALA A 117 -13.99 4.64 -10.79
C ALA A 117 -15.50 4.59 -11.13
N GLY A 118 -16.20 5.71 -11.11
CA GLY A 118 -17.64 5.79 -11.38
C GLY A 118 -18.49 5.24 -10.24
N VAL A 119 -17.96 5.23 -9.01
CA VAL A 119 -18.64 4.69 -7.82
C VAL A 119 -18.64 5.71 -6.68
N PRO A 120 -19.72 5.79 -5.88
CA PRO A 120 -19.76 6.73 -4.78
C PRO A 120 -18.83 6.30 -3.64
N ASP A 121 -18.23 7.26 -2.95
CA ASP A 121 -17.40 6.99 -1.76
C ASP A 121 -18.31 6.76 -0.54
N PRO A 122 -18.32 5.56 0.07
CA PRO A 122 -19.18 5.26 1.21
C PRO A 122 -18.87 6.13 2.44
N LEU A 123 -17.68 6.74 2.55
CA LEU A 123 -17.37 7.65 3.66
C LEU A 123 -18.04 9.03 3.53
N LEU A 124 -18.50 9.40 2.34
CA LEU A 124 -19.20 10.66 2.07
C LEU A 124 -20.72 10.50 2.07
N LEU A 125 -21.22 9.27 2.14
CA LEU A 125 -22.64 8.94 2.18
C LEU A 125 -23.19 8.73 3.61
N ARG A 126 -22.35 8.89 4.63
CA ARG A 126 -22.66 8.62 6.05
C ARG A 126 -23.19 9.83 6.82
#